data_AF-A0A975FVG2-F1
#
_entry.id   AF-A0A975FVG2-F1
#
_cell.length_a   1.000
_cell.length_b   1.000
_cell.length_c   1.000
_cell.angle_alpha   90.00
_cell.angle_beta   90.00
_cell.angle_gamma   90.00
#
_symmetry.space_group_name_H-M   'P 1'
#
loop_
_entity.id
_entity.type
_entity.pdbx_description
1 polymer ?
#
loop_
_entity_poly.entity_id
_entity_poly.type
_entity_poly.pdbx_seq_one_letter_code
_entity_poly.pdbx_strand_id
1 'polypeptide(L)'
;MKNKIIILLSILSIGLNVQAQLVQEATQLGYTVVTENIYNTIKFEDVLFTDIKATHGDIDQMVNLFPIEDDENTGPTTSIDLAQPNSVTIEEPGAITGDVYREFEYHNGLEVTFFGENQGDNLEVIDLKSDNITIDGVKLEIGDPISNLTSINYIIKNGANNNKFVNIVEEGEYAFSLSLDLDSNNYITKIHYFEIP
;
A
#
# COMPACT_ATOMS: atom_id res chain seq x y z
N MET A 1 24.71 -52.70 -22.51
CA MET A 1 23.66 -51.69 -22.74
C MET A 1 23.75 -50.66 -21.62
N LYS A 2 23.82 -49.37 -21.96
CA LYS A 2 24.05 -48.26 -21.01
C LYS A 2 22.75 -47.94 -20.25
N ASN A 3 22.75 -48.02 -18.93
CA ASN A 3 21.66 -47.49 -18.09
C ASN A 3 21.73 -45.96 -18.12
N LYS A 4 20.72 -45.33 -18.70
CA LYS A 4 20.51 -43.88 -18.62
C LYS A 4 19.96 -43.56 -17.24
N ILE A 5 20.69 -42.73 -16.50
CA ILE A 5 20.23 -42.09 -15.27
C ILE A 5 19.09 -41.13 -15.62
N ILE A 6 17.95 -41.28 -14.96
CA ILE A 6 16.88 -40.27 -14.93
C ILE A 6 17.18 -39.38 -13.72
N ILE A 7 17.68 -38.17 -13.97
CA ILE A 7 17.65 -37.06 -13.02
C ILE A 7 16.77 -36.01 -13.68
N LEU A 8 15.48 -36.02 -13.35
CA LEU A 8 14.56 -34.94 -13.65
C LEU A 8 13.43 -34.97 -12.60
N LEU A 9 13.10 -33.78 -12.09
CA LEU A 9 12.13 -33.44 -11.04
C LEU A 9 12.61 -33.59 -9.58
N SER A 10 13.44 -32.64 -9.15
CA SER A 10 13.56 -32.32 -7.71
C SER A 10 13.63 -30.81 -7.41
N ILE A 11 13.66 -29.93 -8.41
CA ILE A 11 13.81 -28.48 -8.18
C ILE A 11 12.44 -27.79 -7.98
N LEU A 12 11.40 -28.24 -8.70
CA LEU A 12 10.04 -27.67 -8.57
C LEU A 12 9.43 -27.92 -7.18
N SER A 13 9.68 -29.09 -6.59
CA SER A 13 9.13 -29.49 -5.28
C SER A 13 9.77 -28.76 -4.10
N ILE A 14 11.00 -28.24 -4.26
CA ILE A 14 11.70 -27.49 -3.21
C ILE A 14 11.16 -26.06 -3.14
N GLY A 15 10.93 -25.41 -4.28
CA GLY A 15 10.34 -24.06 -4.32
C GLY A 15 8.94 -23.98 -3.70
N LEU A 16 8.07 -24.94 -4.02
CA LEU A 16 6.71 -25.03 -3.44
C LEU A 16 6.72 -25.23 -1.91
N ASN A 17 7.68 -25.97 -1.37
CA ASN A 17 7.78 -26.20 0.07
C ASN A 17 8.31 -24.99 0.85
N VAL A 18 9.18 -24.18 0.23
CA VAL A 18 9.72 -22.96 0.87
C VAL A 18 8.64 -21.87 0.92
N GLN A 19 7.89 -21.66 -0.17
CA GLN A 19 6.80 -20.68 -0.21
C GLN A 19 5.73 -20.98 0.86
N ALA A 20 5.28 -22.24 0.92
CA ALA A 20 4.27 -22.67 1.88
C ALA A 20 4.74 -22.50 3.35
N GLN A 21 6.03 -22.68 3.61
CA GLN A 21 6.61 -22.46 4.93
C GLN A 21 6.63 -20.97 5.30
N LEU A 22 7.00 -20.09 4.37
CA LEU A 22 7.01 -18.64 4.60
C LEU A 22 5.61 -18.08 4.89
N VAL A 23 4.59 -18.53 4.14
CA VAL A 23 3.18 -18.20 4.41
C VAL A 23 2.77 -18.66 5.81
N GLN A 24 3.16 -19.87 6.20
CA GLN A 24 2.84 -20.41 7.51
C GLN A 24 3.50 -19.61 8.64
N GLU A 25 4.77 -19.22 8.48
CA GLU A 25 5.51 -18.41 9.45
C GLU A 25 4.88 -17.01 9.58
N ALA A 26 4.59 -16.33 8.47
CA ALA A 26 3.93 -15.03 8.47
C ALA A 26 2.54 -15.10 9.12
N THR A 27 1.77 -16.16 8.85
CA THR A 27 0.46 -16.39 9.49
C THR A 27 0.59 -16.67 11.00
N GLN A 28 1.68 -17.30 11.45
CA GLN A 28 1.95 -17.50 12.88
C GLN A 28 2.33 -16.18 13.58
N LEU A 29 3.10 -15.33 12.91
CA LEU A 29 3.32 -13.94 13.31
C LEU A 29 2.01 -13.13 13.23
N GLY A 30 1.05 -13.65 12.47
CA GLY A 30 -0.35 -13.26 12.26
C GLY A 30 -0.50 -12.01 11.42
N TYR A 31 0.29 -12.00 10.36
CA TYR A 31 -0.06 -11.36 9.12
C TYR A 31 -1.20 -12.13 8.44
N THR A 32 -2.07 -11.37 7.79
CA THR A 32 -2.99 -11.86 6.78
C THR A 32 -2.22 -11.92 5.46
N VAL A 33 -1.87 -13.12 5.01
CA VAL A 33 -1.11 -13.29 3.76
C VAL A 33 -2.09 -13.47 2.60
N VAL A 34 -1.99 -12.63 1.58
CA VAL A 34 -2.79 -12.71 0.36
C VAL A 34 -1.91 -13.05 -0.85
N THR A 35 -2.49 -13.63 -1.89
CA THR A 35 -1.77 -13.91 -3.13
C THR A 35 -1.45 -12.62 -3.88
N GLU A 36 -0.42 -12.64 -4.73
CA GLU A 36 -0.09 -11.55 -5.66
C GLU A 36 -1.33 -11.07 -6.44
N ASN A 37 -2.16 -12.00 -6.94
CA ASN A 37 -3.39 -11.64 -7.66
C ASN A 37 -4.38 -10.83 -6.83
N ILE A 38 -4.54 -11.13 -5.54
CA ILE A 38 -5.40 -10.35 -4.64
C ILE A 38 -4.73 -9.01 -4.34
N TYR A 39 -3.43 -9.04 -4.02
CA TYR A 39 -2.69 -7.84 -3.65
C TYR A 39 -2.68 -6.79 -4.77
N ASN A 40 -2.47 -7.23 -6.01
CA ASN A 40 -2.49 -6.36 -7.21
C ASN A 40 -3.88 -5.81 -7.57
N THR A 41 -4.94 -6.23 -6.89
CA THR A 41 -6.29 -5.66 -7.06
C THR A 41 -6.63 -4.62 -6.01
N ILE A 42 -5.76 -4.40 -5.02
CA ILE A 42 -5.98 -3.43 -3.95
C ILE A 42 -6.00 -2.02 -4.54
N LYS A 43 -6.97 -1.23 -4.11
CA LYS A 43 -7.14 0.16 -4.54
C LYS A 43 -7.24 1.12 -3.37
N PHE A 44 -6.68 2.30 -3.55
CA PHE A 44 -6.88 3.47 -2.69
C PHE A 44 -7.57 4.53 -3.52
N GLU A 45 -8.70 5.06 -3.02
CA GLU A 45 -9.49 6.06 -3.75
C GLU A 45 -9.81 5.62 -5.19
N ASP A 46 -10.22 4.34 -5.34
CA ASP A 46 -10.52 3.65 -6.61
C ASP A 46 -9.36 3.44 -7.61
N VAL A 47 -8.15 3.93 -7.29
CA VAL A 47 -6.92 3.74 -8.07
C VAL A 47 -6.14 2.52 -7.58
N LEU A 48 -5.64 1.68 -8.51
CA LEU A 48 -4.86 0.50 -8.15
C LEU A 48 -3.56 0.91 -7.46
N PHE A 49 -3.23 0.21 -6.37
CA PHE A 49 -1.99 0.46 -5.64
C PHE A 49 -0.75 0.25 -6.52
N THR A 50 -0.80 -0.72 -7.44
CA THR A 50 0.26 -0.95 -8.43
C THR A 50 0.47 0.23 -9.37
N ASP A 51 -0.59 0.96 -9.73
CA ASP A 51 -0.49 2.12 -10.61
C ASP A 51 0.14 3.30 -9.87
N ILE A 52 -0.18 3.49 -8.59
CA ILE A 52 0.48 4.48 -7.71
C ILE A 52 1.98 4.19 -7.62
N LYS A 53 2.37 2.93 -7.33
CA LYS A 53 3.78 2.51 -7.29
C LYS A 53 4.50 2.75 -8.63
N ALA A 54 3.84 2.47 -9.75
CA ALA A 54 4.41 2.62 -11.08
C ALA A 54 4.70 4.08 -11.48
N THR A 55 4.14 5.07 -10.77
CA THR A 55 4.48 6.49 -11.01
C THR A 55 5.90 6.84 -10.59
N HIS A 56 6.49 6.08 -9.66
CA HIS A 56 7.77 6.40 -9.04
C HIS A 56 7.85 7.84 -8.50
N GLY A 57 6.73 8.35 -7.98
CA GLY A 57 6.60 9.71 -7.47
C GLY A 57 6.65 10.80 -8.54
N ASP A 58 6.50 10.45 -9.82
CA ASP A 58 6.37 11.42 -10.91
C ASP A 58 5.09 12.25 -10.74
N ILE A 59 5.24 13.57 -10.74
CA ILE A 59 4.16 14.50 -10.42
C ILE A 59 3.05 14.43 -11.48
N ASP A 60 3.41 14.43 -12.75
CA ASP A 60 2.44 14.43 -13.85
C ASP A 60 1.65 13.12 -13.88
N GLN A 61 2.32 11.98 -13.64
CA GLN A 61 1.64 10.69 -13.54
C GLN A 61 0.72 10.61 -12.32
N MET A 62 1.15 11.07 -11.14
CA MET A 62 0.31 11.11 -9.95
C MET A 62 -0.93 12.00 -10.14
N VAL A 63 -0.79 13.16 -10.78
CA VAL A 63 -1.91 14.05 -11.13
C VAL A 63 -2.90 13.37 -12.08
N ASN A 64 -2.43 12.53 -13.02
CA ASN A 64 -3.31 11.78 -13.92
C ASN A 64 -4.10 10.67 -13.22
N LEU A 65 -3.54 10.08 -12.15
CA LEU A 65 -4.23 9.07 -11.36
C LEU A 65 -5.32 9.68 -10.47
N PHE A 66 -5.07 10.88 -9.93
CA PHE A 66 -5.97 11.59 -9.02
C PHE A 66 -6.29 12.99 -9.58
N PRO A 67 -7.11 13.07 -10.63
CA PRO A 67 -7.43 14.33 -11.26
C PRO A 67 -8.18 15.23 -10.28
N ILE A 68 -7.78 16.50 -10.26
CA ILE A 68 -8.53 17.55 -9.59
C ILE A 68 -9.80 17.78 -10.42
N GLU A 69 -10.98 17.60 -9.81
CA GLU A 69 -12.21 18.08 -10.42
C GLU A 69 -12.17 19.61 -10.45
N ASP A 70 -11.80 20.18 -11.59
CA ASP A 70 -12.03 21.60 -11.88
C ASP A 70 -13.54 21.81 -11.89
N ASP A 71 -14.09 22.40 -10.82
CA ASP A 71 -15.45 22.91 -10.84
C ASP A 71 -15.50 24.06 -11.85
N GLU A 72 -15.86 23.75 -13.11
CA GLU A 72 -15.90 24.65 -14.28
C GLU A 72 -16.77 25.91 -14.08
N ASN A 73 -17.34 26.13 -12.89
CA ASN A 73 -18.22 27.25 -12.56
C ASN A 73 -17.59 28.40 -11.76
N THR A 74 -16.30 28.37 -11.44
CA THR A 74 -15.64 29.52 -10.79
C THR A 74 -14.94 30.42 -11.80
N GLY A 75 -15.64 31.50 -12.21
CA GLY A 75 -15.08 32.56 -13.04
C GLY A 75 -13.83 33.22 -12.43
N PRO A 76 -13.13 34.10 -13.18
CA PRO A 76 -11.79 34.54 -12.82
C PRO A 76 -11.83 35.36 -11.53
N THR A 77 -11.42 34.75 -10.42
CA THR A 77 -11.26 35.43 -9.13
C THR A 77 -9.82 35.93 -9.00
N THR A 78 -9.70 37.24 -9.00
CA THR A 78 -8.50 37.95 -8.58
C THR A 78 -8.25 37.72 -7.09
N SER A 79 -7.11 37.11 -6.77
CA SER A 79 -6.42 37.17 -5.47
C SER A 79 -7.23 36.82 -4.21
N ILE A 80 -7.23 35.53 -3.85
CA ILE A 80 -7.14 34.93 -2.50
C ILE A 80 -6.73 33.47 -2.74
N ASP A 81 -5.79 32.91 -1.95
CA ASP A 81 -5.48 31.47 -1.85
C ASP A 81 -6.74 30.63 -1.63
N LEU A 82 -7.46 30.32 -2.70
CA LEU A 82 -8.62 29.43 -2.66
C LEU A 82 -8.11 28.03 -2.99
N ALA A 83 -7.86 27.27 -1.91
CA ALA A 83 -7.80 25.81 -1.85
C ALA A 83 -7.01 25.13 -2.98
N GLN A 84 -5.70 24.92 -2.80
CA GLN A 84 -4.97 23.97 -3.64
C GLN A 84 -5.60 22.59 -3.44
N PRO A 85 -6.21 21.99 -4.48
CA PRO A 85 -7.02 20.80 -4.29
C PRO A 85 -6.21 19.59 -3.78
N ASN A 86 -4.91 19.59 -4.11
CA ASN A 86 -3.89 18.68 -3.61
C ASN A 86 -2.59 19.50 -3.46
N SER A 87 -1.73 19.18 -2.49
CA SER A 87 -0.39 19.76 -2.35
C SER A 87 0.69 18.72 -2.61
N VAL A 88 1.80 19.16 -3.20
CA VAL A 88 3.02 18.37 -3.35
C VAL A 88 4.12 19.03 -2.56
N THR A 89 4.65 18.32 -1.57
CA THR A 89 5.84 18.73 -0.81
C THR A 89 7.03 17.93 -1.33
N ILE A 90 8.07 18.64 -1.75
CA ILE A 90 9.33 18.03 -2.17
C ILE A 90 10.38 18.46 -1.17
N GLU A 91 10.86 17.53 -0.36
CA GLU A 91 12.02 17.77 0.48
C GLU A 91 13.27 17.32 -0.28
N GLU A 92 14.03 18.31 -0.76
CA GLU A 92 15.34 18.09 -1.35
C GLU A 92 16.41 17.94 -0.25
N PRO A 93 17.47 17.16 -0.51
CA PRO A 93 18.39 16.68 0.52
C PRO A 93 18.95 17.79 1.41
N GLY A 94 19.01 17.49 2.72
CA GLY A 94 20.05 18.05 3.56
C GLY A 94 21.40 17.57 3.05
N ALA A 95 22.40 18.45 2.98
CA ALA A 95 23.71 18.25 2.32
C ALA A 95 24.59 17.06 2.82
N ILE A 96 24.04 16.14 3.62
CA ILE A 96 24.74 15.06 4.31
C ILE A 96 24.26 13.67 3.89
N THR A 97 22.99 13.45 3.49
CA THR A 97 22.46 12.11 3.19
C THR A 97 22.14 11.85 1.71
N GLY A 98 21.72 12.86 0.94
CA GLY A 98 21.44 12.70 -0.50
C GLY A 98 20.04 12.15 -0.84
N ASP A 99 19.29 11.77 0.18
CA ASP A 99 17.93 11.26 0.09
C ASP A 99 16.94 12.27 -0.53
N VAL A 100 15.98 11.75 -1.28
CA VAL A 100 14.89 12.54 -1.88
C VAL A 100 13.56 12.02 -1.37
N TYR A 101 12.73 12.94 -0.84
CA TYR A 101 11.37 12.65 -0.42
C TYR A 101 10.37 13.45 -1.23
N ARG A 102 9.27 12.81 -1.60
CA ARG A 102 8.12 13.45 -2.25
C ARG A 102 6.84 13.04 -1.55
N GLU A 103 6.09 14.01 -1.07
CA GLU A 103 4.82 13.80 -0.39
C GLU A 103 3.71 14.44 -1.20
N PHE A 104 2.65 13.68 -1.45
CA PHE A 104 1.44 14.10 -2.12
C PHE A 104 0.30 14.05 -1.11
N GLU A 105 -0.37 15.17 -0.88
CA GLU A 105 -1.53 15.27 0.00
C GLU A 105 -2.74 15.70 -0.83
N TYR A 106 -3.82 14.94 -0.77
CA TYR A 106 -5.03 15.17 -1.56
C TYR A 106 -6.21 15.55 -0.65
N HIS A 107 -7.13 16.40 -1.11
CA HIS A 107 -8.28 16.84 -0.30
C HIS A 107 -9.24 15.73 0.14
N ASN A 108 -9.24 14.60 -0.56
CA ASN A 108 -10.04 13.44 -0.17
C ASN A 108 -9.43 12.64 0.99
N GLY A 109 -8.31 13.09 1.58
CA GLY A 109 -7.64 12.42 2.70
C GLY A 109 -6.57 11.42 2.28
N LEU A 110 -6.31 11.26 0.98
CA LEU A 110 -5.19 10.45 0.49
C LEU A 110 -3.86 11.20 0.73
N GLU A 111 -2.91 10.50 1.34
CA GLU A 111 -1.52 10.94 1.47
C GLU A 111 -0.61 9.86 0.90
N VAL A 112 0.36 10.22 0.06
CA VAL A 112 1.34 9.28 -0.52
C VAL A 112 2.73 9.83 -0.37
N THR A 113 3.62 9.08 0.29
CA THR A 113 5.03 9.43 0.46
C THR A 113 5.92 8.48 -0.34
N PHE A 114 6.76 9.08 -1.17
CA PHE A 114 7.79 8.44 -1.95
C PHE A 114 9.18 8.77 -1.41
N PHE A 115 10.08 7.81 -1.48
CA PHE A 115 11.48 7.94 -1.04
C PHE A 115 12.45 7.31 -2.04
N GLY A 116 13.63 7.91 -2.16
CA GLY A 116 14.77 7.32 -2.87
C GLY A 116 16.09 7.75 -2.23
N GLU A 117 17.08 6.85 -2.27
CA GLU A 117 18.39 7.06 -1.65
C GLU A 117 19.23 8.12 -2.38
N ASN A 118 19.05 8.29 -3.70
CA ASN A 118 19.81 9.25 -4.49
C ASN A 118 18.94 10.06 -5.46
N GLN A 119 19.44 11.24 -5.84
CA GLN A 119 18.85 12.01 -6.94
C GLN A 119 18.87 11.21 -8.25
N GLY A 120 17.68 11.07 -8.86
CA GLY A 120 17.50 10.37 -10.13
C GLY A 120 17.16 8.89 -10.01
N ASP A 121 17.08 8.36 -8.79
CA ASP A 121 16.53 7.03 -8.53
C ASP A 121 15.01 7.03 -8.76
N ASN A 122 14.48 5.85 -9.10
CA ASN A 122 13.04 5.63 -9.03
C ASN A 122 12.64 5.70 -7.56
N LEU A 123 11.73 6.60 -7.21
CA LEU A 123 11.23 6.67 -5.85
C LEU A 123 10.25 5.52 -5.61
N GLU A 124 10.33 4.92 -4.43
CA GLU A 124 9.43 3.86 -3.98
C GLU A 124 8.41 4.40 -2.99
N VAL A 125 7.20 3.84 -2.98
CA VAL A 125 6.17 4.20 -2.00
C VAL A 125 6.58 3.61 -0.65
N ILE A 126 6.80 4.48 0.34
CA ILE A 126 7.16 4.09 1.72
C ILE A 126 6.03 4.32 2.73
N ASP A 127 5.08 5.19 2.39
CA ASP A 127 3.89 5.48 3.20
C ASP A 127 2.71 5.81 2.25
N LEU A 128 1.53 5.29 2.55
CA LEU A 128 0.28 5.70 1.92
C LEU A 128 -0.87 5.62 2.94
N LYS A 129 -1.58 6.73 3.16
CA LYS A 129 -2.76 6.82 4.03
C LYS A 129 -3.98 7.20 3.21
N SER A 130 -5.15 6.70 3.58
CA SER A 130 -6.39 6.92 2.83
C SER A 130 -7.60 6.80 3.75
N ASP A 131 -8.70 7.44 3.39
CA ASP A 131 -9.98 7.31 4.09
C ASP A 131 -10.74 6.06 3.64
N ASN A 132 -10.42 5.51 2.46
CA ASN A 132 -10.97 4.26 1.98
C ASN A 132 -9.97 3.34 1.28
N ILE A 133 -10.35 2.07 1.18
CA ILE A 133 -9.60 1.04 0.48
C ILE A 133 -10.56 0.02 -0.14
N THR A 134 -10.21 -0.52 -1.30
CA THR A 134 -10.89 -1.69 -1.87
C THR A 134 -9.95 -2.88 -1.88
N ILE A 135 -10.37 -4.00 -1.30
CA ILE A 135 -9.60 -5.25 -1.25
C ILE A 135 -10.44 -6.37 -1.88
N ASP A 136 -9.99 -6.89 -3.01
CA ASP A 136 -10.67 -7.93 -3.79
C ASP A 136 -12.17 -7.61 -4.00
N GLY A 137 -12.43 -6.38 -4.48
CA GLY A 137 -13.76 -5.88 -4.81
C GLY A 137 -14.63 -5.41 -3.63
N VAL A 138 -14.16 -5.54 -2.38
CA VAL A 138 -14.87 -5.04 -1.20
C VAL A 138 -14.29 -3.68 -0.80
N LYS A 139 -15.09 -2.62 -0.92
CA LYS A 139 -14.74 -1.28 -0.43
C LYS A 139 -14.99 -1.19 1.08
N LEU A 140 -14.03 -0.61 1.80
CA LEU A 140 -14.08 -0.30 3.21
C LEU A 140 -13.67 1.16 3.41
N GLU A 141 -14.31 1.83 4.35
CA GLU A 141 -14.01 3.22 4.73
C GLU A 141 -13.71 3.31 6.24
N ILE A 142 -13.05 4.38 6.68
CA ILE A 142 -12.93 4.67 8.11
C ILE A 142 -14.33 4.74 8.73
N GLY A 143 -14.52 4.01 9.84
CA GLY A 143 -15.82 3.85 10.50
C GLY A 143 -16.63 2.65 10.02
N ASP A 144 -16.15 1.85 9.07
CA ASP A 144 -16.76 0.56 8.75
C ASP A 144 -16.32 -0.54 9.72
N PRO A 145 -17.19 -1.52 10.04
CA PRO A 145 -16.77 -2.70 10.78
C PRO A 145 -15.89 -3.62 9.90
N ILE A 146 -14.78 -4.12 10.44
CA ILE A 146 -13.87 -5.01 9.69
C ILE A 146 -14.54 -6.33 9.25
N SER A 147 -15.66 -6.70 9.87
CA SER A 147 -16.49 -7.83 9.43
C SER A 147 -17.04 -7.68 8.01
N ASN A 148 -17.05 -6.47 7.45
CA ASN A 148 -17.42 -6.23 6.05
C ASN A 148 -16.39 -6.79 5.06
N LEU A 149 -15.12 -6.98 5.48
CA LEU A 149 -14.07 -7.58 4.66
C LEU A 149 -14.29 -9.10 4.51
N THR A 150 -15.22 -9.49 3.65
CA THR A 150 -15.59 -10.90 3.45
C THR A 150 -14.81 -11.59 2.32
N SER A 151 -14.06 -10.84 1.52
CA SER A 151 -13.33 -11.34 0.36
C SER A 151 -12.08 -12.15 0.73
N ILE A 152 -11.47 -11.86 1.89
CA ILE A 152 -10.30 -12.57 2.38
C ILE A 152 -10.49 -13.04 3.83
N ASN A 153 -9.76 -14.09 4.21
CA ASN A 153 -9.62 -14.45 5.62
C ASN A 153 -8.57 -13.55 6.26
N TYR A 154 -8.91 -12.88 7.35
CA TYR A 154 -7.99 -11.98 8.05
C TYR A 154 -7.75 -12.39 9.51
N ILE A 155 -6.64 -11.92 10.06
CA ILE A 155 -6.25 -12.12 11.46
C ILE A 155 -6.22 -10.76 12.15
N ILE A 156 -7.05 -10.59 13.17
CA ILE A 156 -6.97 -9.42 14.07
C ILE A 156 -5.87 -9.67 15.09
N LYS A 157 -4.94 -8.73 15.19
CA LYS A 157 -3.89 -8.69 16.21
C LYS A 157 -4.15 -7.58 17.22
N ASN A 158 -3.57 -7.74 18.40
CA ASN A 158 -3.47 -6.68 19.40
C ASN A 158 -2.00 -6.27 19.48
N GLY A 159 -1.71 -5.00 19.19
CA GLY A 159 -0.40 -4.39 19.32
C GLY A 159 -0.11 -3.89 20.73
N ALA A 160 0.94 -3.07 20.83
CA ALA A 160 1.20 -2.29 22.03
C ALA A 160 -0.03 -1.45 22.39
N ASN A 161 -0.27 -1.28 23.69
CA ASN A 161 -1.41 -0.53 24.23
C ASN A 161 -2.80 -1.09 23.88
N ASN A 162 -2.90 -2.37 23.49
CA ASN A 162 -4.14 -3.04 23.07
C ASN A 162 -4.81 -2.44 21.83
N ASN A 163 -4.05 -1.73 20.99
CA ASN A 163 -4.54 -1.31 19.68
C ASN A 163 -4.79 -2.54 18.82
N LYS A 164 -5.96 -2.64 18.21
CA LYS A 164 -6.30 -3.74 17.32
C LYS A 164 -5.93 -3.36 15.89
N PHE A 165 -5.48 -4.32 15.10
CA PHE A 165 -5.20 -4.09 13.69
C PHE A 165 -5.25 -5.39 12.89
N VAL A 166 -5.41 -5.26 11.58
CA VAL A 166 -5.20 -6.33 10.59
C VAL A 166 -4.04 -5.90 9.69
N ASN A 167 -2.95 -6.67 9.67
CA ASN A 167 -1.86 -6.48 8.73
C ASN A 167 -2.02 -7.42 7.55
N ILE A 168 -1.98 -6.89 6.33
CA ILE A 168 -2.14 -7.60 5.07
C ILE A 168 -0.82 -7.46 4.29
N VAL A 169 -0.26 -8.60 3.88
CA VAL A 169 1.01 -8.68 3.17
C VAL A 169 0.87 -9.58 1.94
N GLU A 170 1.67 -9.31 0.92
CA GLU A 170 1.75 -10.17 -0.26
C GLU A 170 2.55 -11.45 0.06
N GLU A 171 2.13 -12.57 -0.55
CA GLU A 171 2.85 -13.83 -0.47
C GLU A 171 4.27 -13.70 -1.03
N GLY A 172 5.28 -13.72 -0.14
CA GLY A 172 6.69 -13.63 -0.50
C GLY A 172 7.31 -12.25 -0.27
N GLU A 173 6.49 -11.22 0.00
CA GLU A 173 6.96 -9.86 0.30
C GLU A 173 6.41 -9.38 1.65
N TYR A 174 7.20 -9.58 2.71
CA TYR A 174 6.78 -9.29 4.10
C TYR A 174 7.33 -7.98 4.67
N ALA A 175 8.20 -7.30 3.94
CA ALA A 175 8.77 -6.02 4.34
C ALA A 175 7.74 -4.89 4.28
N PHE A 176 6.69 -5.03 3.46
CA PHE A 176 5.67 -4.02 3.23
C PHE A 176 4.33 -4.52 3.73
N SER A 177 3.60 -3.69 4.47
CA SER A 177 2.33 -4.10 5.06
C SER A 177 1.28 -3.02 4.89
N LEU A 178 0.09 -3.45 4.47
CA LEU A 178 -1.14 -2.69 4.63
C LEU A 178 -1.72 -2.99 6.02
N SER A 179 -1.82 -1.99 6.88
CA SER A 179 -2.51 -2.04 8.17
C SER A 179 -3.89 -1.41 8.09
N LEU A 180 -4.86 -2.12 8.65
CA LEU A 180 -6.18 -1.59 8.99
C LEU A 180 -6.27 -1.54 10.52
N ASP A 181 -6.08 -0.37 11.12
CA ASP A 181 -6.19 -0.20 12.57
C ASP A 181 -7.67 -0.15 12.96
N LEU A 182 -7.97 -0.73 14.13
CA LEU A 182 -9.33 -0.93 14.59
C LEU A 182 -9.55 -0.38 16.01
N ASP A 183 -10.77 0.09 16.26
CA ASP A 183 -11.23 0.44 17.60
C ASP A 183 -11.55 -0.80 18.46
N SER A 184 -12.01 -0.57 19.70
CA SER A 184 -12.36 -1.64 20.62
C SER A 184 -13.53 -2.52 20.14
N ASN A 185 -14.38 -2.01 19.24
CA ASN A 185 -15.52 -2.69 18.63
C ASN A 185 -15.19 -3.29 17.24
N ASN A 186 -13.92 -3.25 16.82
CA ASN A 186 -13.42 -3.71 15.53
C ASN A 186 -13.92 -2.88 14.32
N TYR A 187 -14.14 -1.58 14.51
CA TYR A 187 -14.40 -0.61 13.45
C TYR A 187 -13.08 0.01 12.99
N ILE A 188 -12.94 0.24 11.68
CA ILE A 188 -11.73 0.78 11.07
C ILE A 188 -11.53 2.22 11.53
N THR A 189 -10.34 2.51 12.06
CA THR A 189 -9.95 3.86 12.49
C THR A 189 -8.82 4.45 11.66
N LYS A 190 -8.08 3.60 10.93
CA LYS A 190 -6.97 4.02 10.07
C LYS A 190 -6.75 2.98 8.98
N ILE A 191 -6.47 3.46 7.76
CA ILE A 191 -6.03 2.64 6.63
C ILE A 191 -4.67 3.16 6.22
N HIS A 192 -3.67 2.29 6.21
CA HIS A 192 -2.28 2.72 6.10
C HIS A 192 -1.41 1.64 5.48
N TYR A 193 -0.74 1.93 4.37
CA TYR A 193 0.37 1.13 3.87
C TYR A 193 1.70 1.74 4.33
N PHE A 194 2.63 0.91 4.78
CA PHE A 194 3.98 1.34 5.11
C PHE A 194 5.02 0.23 4.92
N GLU A 195 6.26 0.65 4.68
CA GLU A 195 7.43 -0.22 4.78
C GLU A 195 7.80 -0.42 6.27
N ILE A 196 7.91 -1.69 6.69
CA ILE A 196 8.37 -2.06 8.02
C ILE A 196 9.91 -1.96 8.03
N PRO A 197 10.51 -1.10 8.86
CA PRO A 197 11.97 -0.94 8.94
C PRO A 197 12.70 -2.18 9.48
#